data_AF-A0A6P0SMN4-F1
#
_entry.id   AF-A0A6P0SMN4-F1
#
_cell.length_a   1.000
_cell.length_b   1.000
_cell.length_c   1.000
_cell.angle_alpha   90.00
_cell.angle_beta   90.00
_cell.angle_gamma   90.00
#
_symmetry.space_group_name_H-M   'P 1'
#
loop_
_entity.id
_entity.type
_entity.pdbx_description
1 polymer ?
#
loop_
_entity_poly.entity_id
_entity_poly.type
_entity_poly.pdbx_seq_one_letter_code
_entity_poly.pdbx_strand_id
1 'polypeptide(L)'
;MAWFPPLALCIKTGICLTIIGIPFGIQAIKLGIATLAPFGRTIEETSDAGSLLNMIFNIIWLLVFGWEIAVAHLVSGLILAITIIGLPFAQQHFKLIPLSLFPFGRELR
;
A
#
# COMPACT_ATOMS: atom_id res chain seq x y z
N MET A 1 -7.62 9.05 10.87
CA MET A 1 -8.12 7.73 11.30
C MET A 1 -9.65 7.72 11.58
N ALA A 2 -10.47 8.52 10.88
CA ALA A 2 -11.92 8.66 11.18
C ALA A 2 -12.82 8.88 9.94
N TRP A 3 -12.32 8.64 8.72
CA TRP A 3 -13.02 9.00 7.47
C TRP A 3 -13.69 7.83 6.74
N PHE A 4 -13.74 6.63 7.32
CA PHE A 4 -14.28 5.44 6.66
C PHE A 4 -15.52 4.88 7.38
N PRO A 5 -16.56 4.44 6.64
CA PRO A 5 -17.83 4.02 7.22
C PRO A 5 -17.64 2.79 8.13
N PRO A 6 -18.28 2.76 9.32
CA PRO A 6 -18.10 1.68 10.30
C PRO A 6 -18.47 0.29 9.77
N LEU A 7 -19.37 0.20 8.77
CA LEU A 7 -19.70 -1.06 8.10
C LEU A 7 -18.54 -1.68 7.32
N ALA A 8 -17.70 -0.88 6.66
CA ALA A 8 -16.57 -1.38 5.87
C ALA A 8 -15.44 -1.91 6.77
N LEU A 9 -15.28 -1.29 7.94
CA LEU A 9 -14.31 -1.72 8.95
C LEU A 9 -14.67 -3.11 9.51
N CYS A 10 -15.94 -3.34 9.85
CA CYS A 10 -16.41 -4.64 10.36
C CYS A 10 -16.22 -5.80 9.36
N ILE A 11 -16.48 -5.57 8.06
CA ILE A 11 -16.29 -6.60 7.02
C ILE A 11 -14.80 -6.94 6.84
N LYS A 12 -13.91 -5.94 6.86
CA LYS A 12 -12.46 -6.14 6.72
C LYS A 12 -11.87 -6.89 7.91
N THR A 13 -12.23 -6.51 9.14
CA THR A 13 -11.73 -7.16 10.34
C THR A 13 -12.17 -8.63 10.43
N GLY A 14 -13.35 -8.99 9.90
CA GLY A 14 -13.83 -10.38 9.84
C GLY A 14 -13.11 -11.27 8.82
N ILE A 15 -12.68 -10.72 7.68
CA ILE A 15 -11.96 -11.48 6.62
C ILE A 15 -10.47 -11.65 6.93
N CYS A 16 -9.86 -10.70 7.65
CA CYS A 16 -8.45 -10.75 8.06
C CYS A 16 -8.10 -11.94 8.98
N LEU A 17 -9.08 -12.58 9.62
CA LEU A 17 -8.88 -13.72 10.52
C LEU A 17 -8.89 -15.09 9.82
N THR A 18 -8.99 -15.14 8.48
CA THR A 18 -8.98 -16.40 7.73
C THR A 18 -7.60 -16.71 7.15
N ILE A 19 -7.31 -17.99 6.91
CA ILE A 19 -6.05 -18.53 6.36
C ILE A 19 -5.60 -17.78 5.08
N ILE A 20 -6.53 -17.15 4.35
CA ILE A 20 -6.30 -16.38 3.12
C ILE A 20 -5.65 -15.01 3.40
N GLY A 21 -5.78 -14.45 4.62
CA GLY A 21 -5.20 -13.16 4.99
C GLY A 21 -3.69 -13.19 5.24
N ILE A 22 -3.11 -14.36 5.53
CA ILE A 22 -1.68 -14.53 5.80
C ILE A 22 -0.78 -13.98 4.66
N PRO A 23 -0.99 -14.33 3.37
CA PRO A 23 -0.19 -13.76 2.28
C PRO A 23 -0.36 -12.23 2.14
N PHE A 24 -1.54 -11.69 2.42
CA PHE A 24 -1.80 -10.25 2.37
C PHE A 24 -1.17 -9.50 3.55
N GLY A 25 -1.14 -10.10 4.75
CA GLY A 25 -0.50 -9.54 5.93
C GLY A 25 1.00 -9.35 5.75
N ILE A 26 1.67 -10.32 5.10
CA ILE A 26 3.10 -10.21 4.78
C ILE A 26 3.38 -9.02 3.86
N GLN A 27 2.52 -8.78 2.87
CA GLN A 27 2.67 -7.62 1.97
C GLN A 27 2.40 -6.30 2.69
N ALA A 28 1.45 -6.26 3.62
CA ALA A 28 1.21 -5.08 4.45
C ALA A 28 2.43 -4.74 5.31
N ILE A 29 3.09 -5.76 5.89
CA ILE A 29 4.33 -5.58 6.65
C ILE A 29 5.46 -5.07 5.73
N LYS A 30 5.62 -5.65 4.54
CA LYS A 30 6.61 -5.18 3.55
C LYS A 30 6.40 -3.72 3.15
N LEU A 31 5.16 -3.32 2.88
CA LEU A 31 4.80 -1.94 2.55
C LEU A 31 4.99 -0.99 3.75
N GLY A 32 4.71 -1.45 4.98
CA GLY A 32 4.99 -0.69 6.20
C GLY A 32 6.48 -0.43 6.38
N ILE A 33 7.32 -1.46 6.20
CA ILE A 33 8.79 -1.33 6.25
C ILE A 33 9.28 -0.41 5.12
N ALA A 34 8.70 -0.53 3.92
CA ALA A 34 8.98 0.36 2.79
C ALA A 34 8.68 1.82 3.09
N THR A 35 7.65 2.09 3.89
CA THR A 35 7.27 3.45 4.31
C THR A 35 8.29 4.04 5.29
N LEU A 36 8.91 3.21 6.14
CA LEU A 36 9.92 3.63 7.12
C LEU A 36 11.30 3.88 6.49
N ALA A 37 11.67 3.10 5.45
CA ALA A 37 12.96 3.21 4.79
C ALA A 37 12.84 3.27 3.25
N PRO A 38 12.26 4.36 2.68
CA PRO A 38 12.01 4.45 1.24
C PRO A 38 13.23 4.98 0.44
N PHE A 39 14.23 5.54 1.12
CA PHE A 39 15.33 6.26 0.47
C PHE A 39 16.31 5.31 -0.22
N GLY A 40 16.63 5.61 -1.47
CA GLY A 40 17.56 4.82 -2.28
C GLY A 40 16.97 3.53 -2.85
N ARG A 41 15.69 3.24 -2.60
CA ARG A 41 14.97 2.10 -3.17
C ARG A 41 14.20 2.51 -4.42
N THR A 42 14.26 1.69 -5.46
CA THR A 42 13.52 1.87 -6.71
C THR A 42 12.44 0.79 -6.84
N ILE A 43 11.32 1.13 -7.47
CA ILE A 43 10.26 0.17 -7.74
C ILE A 43 10.63 -0.57 -9.02
N GLU A 44 11.09 -1.81 -8.88
CA GLU A 44 11.33 -2.71 -10.00
C GLU A 44 10.16 -3.68 -10.12
N GLU A 45 9.76 -3.94 -11.37
CA GLU A 45 8.79 -4.98 -11.68
C GLU A 45 9.51 -6.32 -11.70
N THR A 46 9.02 -7.29 -10.92
CA THR A 46 9.59 -8.65 -10.95
C THR A 46 9.15 -9.36 -12.23
N SER A 47 9.93 -10.35 -12.69
CA SER A 47 9.61 -11.18 -13.86
C SER A 47 8.25 -11.88 -13.76
N ASP A 48 7.73 -12.04 -12.54
CA ASP A 48 6.42 -12.65 -12.26
C ASP A 48 5.25 -11.64 -12.21
N ALA A 49 5.49 -10.35 -12.50
CA ALA A 49 4.47 -9.30 -12.41
C ALA A 49 3.22 -9.57 -13.28
N GLY A 50 3.39 -10.25 -14.43
CA GLY A 50 2.31 -10.61 -15.35
C GLY A 50 1.53 -11.88 -14.99
N SER A 51 1.82 -12.54 -13.88
CA SER A 51 1.10 -13.77 -13.48
C SER A 51 -0.36 -13.49 -13.15
N LEU A 52 -1.27 -14.35 -13.63
CA LEU A 52 -2.71 -14.29 -13.34
C LEU A 52 -3.00 -14.27 -11.83
N LEU A 53 -2.18 -14.98 -11.04
CA LEU A 53 -2.31 -15.03 -9.60
C LEU A 53 -2.03 -13.67 -8.94
N ASN A 54 -1.00 -12.95 -9.40
CA ASN A 54 -0.66 -11.62 -8.92
C ASN A 54 -1.72 -10.60 -9.31
N MET A 55 -2.31 -10.73 -10.50
CA MET A 55 -3.41 -9.86 -10.93
C MET A 55 -4.66 -10.04 -10.06
N ILE A 56 -5.03 -11.29 -9.76
CA ILE A 56 -6.16 -11.61 -8.88
C ILE A 56 -5.92 -11.06 -7.46
N PHE A 57 -4.72 -11.28 -6.91
CA PHE A 57 -4.38 -10.75 -5.58
C PHE A 57 -4.32 -9.23 -5.54
N ASN A 58 -3.83 -8.56 -6.59
CA ASN A 58 -3.86 -7.11 -6.69
C ASN A 58 -5.30 -6.55 -6.75
N ILE A 59 -6.22 -7.20 -7.46
CA ILE A 59 -7.63 -6.78 -7.51
C ILE A 59 -8.30 -6.95 -6.15
N ILE A 60 -8.11 -8.11 -5.50
CA ILE A 60 -8.63 -8.37 -4.16
C ILE A 60 -8.03 -7.36 -3.17
N TRP A 61 -6.72 -7.12 -3.23
CA TRP A 61 -6.05 -6.13 -2.41
C TRP A 61 -6.61 -4.73 -2.61
N LEU A 62 -6.78 -4.28 -3.85
CA LEU A 62 -7.28 -2.95 -4.16
C LEU A 62 -8.67 -2.71 -3.57
N LEU A 63 -9.56 -3.71 -3.62
CA LEU A 63 -10.91 -3.63 -3.06
C LEU A 63 -10.90 -3.67 -1.52
N VAL A 64 -10.02 -4.47 -0.92
CA VAL A 64 -10.04 -4.72 0.53
C VAL A 64 -9.14 -3.76 1.32
N PHE A 65 -7.96 -3.36 0.84
CA PHE A 65 -7.01 -2.52 1.62
C PHE A 65 -6.26 -1.45 0.80
N GLY A 66 -5.95 -1.72 -0.47
CA GLY A 66 -5.00 -0.90 -1.24
C GLY A 66 -5.41 0.55 -1.43
N TRP A 67 -6.70 0.82 -1.69
CA TRP A 67 -7.16 2.20 -1.89
C TRP A 67 -7.07 3.07 -0.63
N GLU A 68 -7.29 2.50 0.55
CA GLU A 68 -7.21 3.25 1.82
C GLU A 68 -5.76 3.65 2.13
N ILE A 69 -4.82 2.73 1.90
CA ILE A 69 -3.40 2.98 2.11
C ILE A 69 -2.89 4.02 1.12
N ALA A 70 -3.35 3.96 -0.13
CA ALA A 70 -3.02 4.95 -1.15
C ALA A 70 -3.54 6.36 -0.78
N VAL A 71 -4.78 6.46 -0.30
CA VAL A 71 -5.35 7.73 0.17
C VAL A 71 -4.60 8.24 1.41
N ALA A 72 -4.22 7.37 2.34
CA ALA A 72 -3.42 7.77 3.50
C ALA A 72 -2.06 8.36 3.09
N HIS A 73 -1.39 7.75 2.10
CA HIS A 73 -0.16 8.29 1.53
C HIS A 73 -0.39 9.61 0.79
N LEU A 74 -1.48 9.73 0.04
CA LEU A 74 -1.83 10.95 -0.68
C LEU A 74 -2.06 12.13 0.28
N VAL A 75 -2.86 11.92 1.33
CA VAL A 75 -3.17 12.95 2.34
C VAL A 75 -1.92 13.33 3.13
N SER A 76 -1.15 12.34 3.61
CA SER A 76 0.09 12.59 4.35
C SER A 76 1.12 13.30 3.49
N GLY A 77 1.28 12.87 2.24
CA GLY A 77 2.15 13.51 1.26
C GLY A 77 1.74 14.94 0.95
N LEU A 78 0.43 15.22 0.83
CA LEU A 78 -0.06 16.58 0.61
C LEU A 78 0.17 17.49 1.82
N ILE A 79 -0.08 17.00 3.04
CA ILE A 79 0.20 17.75 4.27
C ILE A 79 1.69 18.09 4.36
N LEU A 80 2.57 17.14 4.07
CA LEU A 80 4.02 17.35 4.05
C LEU A 80 4.48 18.24 2.89
N ALA A 81 3.79 18.23 1.75
CA ALA A 81 4.08 19.13 0.64
C ALA A 81 3.79 20.59 0.99
N ILE A 82 2.74 20.84 1.79
CA ILE A 82 2.37 22.20 2.24
C ILE A 82 3.42 22.79 3.20
N THR A 83 4.12 21.96 3.99
CA THR A 83 5.11 22.46 4.96
C THR A 83 6.44 22.90 4.35
N ILE A 84 6.62 22.77 3.01
CA ILE A 84 7.83 23.04 2.20
C ILE A 84 9.09 22.27 2.66
N ILE A 85 9.42 22.30 3.95
CA ILE A 85 10.43 21.49 4.62
C ILE A 85 10.14 19.98 4.43
N GLY A 86 8.86 19.61 4.31
CA GLY A 86 8.43 18.23 4.10
C GLY A 86 8.48 17.73 2.65
N LEU A 87 8.83 18.58 1.66
CA LEU A 87 8.94 18.19 0.25
C LEU A 87 9.72 16.88 -0.01
N PRO A 88 10.92 16.63 0.58
CA PRO A 88 11.63 15.37 0.38
C PRO A 88 10.88 14.16 0.91
N PHE A 89 10.09 14.31 1.99
CA PHE A 89 9.26 13.24 2.54
C PHE A 89 7.95 13.06 1.75
N ALA A 90 7.36 14.15 1.28
CA ALA A 90 6.18 14.12 0.42
C ALA A 90 6.46 13.30 -0.84
N GLN A 91 7.62 13.50 -1.48
CA GLN A 91 8.05 12.72 -2.65
C GLN A 91 8.12 11.20 -2.37
N GLN A 92 8.50 10.79 -1.16
CA GLN A 92 8.51 9.36 -0.81
C GLN A 92 7.10 8.81 -0.69
N HIS A 93 6.18 9.57 -0.05
CA HIS A 93 4.78 9.14 0.05
C HIS A 93 4.14 8.97 -1.34
N PHE A 94 4.39 9.88 -2.28
CA PHE A 94 3.90 9.75 -3.65
C PHE A 94 4.50 8.56 -4.40
N LYS A 95 5.78 8.22 -4.18
CA LYS A 95 6.42 7.03 -4.76
C LYS A 95 5.82 5.73 -4.24
N LEU A 96 5.37 5.71 -2.99
CA LEU A 96 4.78 4.51 -2.37
C LEU A 96 3.32 4.28 -2.77
N ILE A 97 2.61 5.28 -3.32
CA ILE A 97 1.22 5.15 -3.79
C ILE A 97 1.05 3.96 -4.77
N PRO A 98 1.79 3.87 -5.90
CA PRO A 98 1.63 2.75 -6.82
C PRO A 98 1.94 1.40 -6.16
N LEU A 99 2.94 1.33 -5.27
CA LEU A 99 3.25 0.11 -4.52
C LEU A 99 2.13 -0.28 -3.54
N SER A 100 1.47 0.71 -2.94
CA SER A 100 0.34 0.51 -2.03
C SER A 100 -0.93 0.05 -2.73
N LEU A 101 -1.14 0.45 -3.99
CA LEU A 101 -2.27 0.02 -4.82
C LEU A 101 -2.08 -1.39 -5.36
N PHE A 102 -0.84 -1.73 -5.75
CA PHE A 102 -0.50 -3.01 -6.37
C PHE A 102 0.81 -3.56 -5.76
N PRO A 103 0.75 -4.21 -4.60
CA PRO A 103 1.94 -4.71 -3.91
C PRO A 103 2.47 -6.02 -4.52
N PHE A 104 1.65 -6.73 -5.31
CA PHE A 104 2.06 -7.99 -5.93
C PHE A 104 2.67 -7.72 -7.30
N GLY A 105 3.84 -8.32 -7.57
CA GLY A 105 4.56 -8.14 -8.83
C GLY A 105 5.51 -6.93 -8.86
N ARG A 106 5.64 -6.18 -7.76
CA ARG A 106 6.58 -5.05 -7.65
C ARG A 106 7.36 -5.15 -6.36
N GLU A 107 8.67 -4.92 -6.43
CA GLU A 107 9.54 -4.97 -5.27
C GLU A 107 10.42 -3.72 -5.19
N LEU A 108 10.80 -3.35 -3.97
CA LEU A 108 11.67 -2.21 -3.70
C LEU A 108 13.11 -2.68 -3.62
N ARG A 109 13.86 -2.49 -4.71
CA ARG A 109 15.28 -2.84 -4.83
C ARG A 109 16.19 -1.66 -4.53
#